data_AF-A0A358QNB6-F1
#
_entry.id   AF-A0A358QNB6-F1
#
_cell.length_a   1.000
_cell.length_b   1.000
_cell.length_c   1.000
_cell.angle_alpha   90.00
_cell.angle_beta   90.00
_cell.angle_gamma   90.00
#
_symmetry.space_group_name_H-M   'P 1'
#
loop_
_entity.id
_entity.type
_entity.pdbx_description
1 polymer ?
#
loop_
_entity_poly.entity_id
_entity_poly.type
_entity_poly.pdbx_seq_one_letter_code
_entity_poly.pdbx_strand_id
1 'polypeptide(L)'
;MVSFTAAGTCLLDANQAGNLNYSAAPQVQQPVTVIAGWMQLRPATSPSARADASITTLTAGPDTGDVMLFGGSDDRSGYLADTWVFNGSTWTQLSPSTSPPGRLGASMATLTAGPDAGDVV
;
A
#
# COMPACT_ATOMS: atom_id res chain seq x y z
N MET A 1 11.92 10.88 7.56
CA MET A 1 10.56 10.86 6.95
C MET A 1 9.57 11.19 8.06
N VAL A 2 8.59 12.06 7.80
CA VAL A 2 7.51 12.37 8.74
C VAL A 2 6.29 11.56 8.28
N SER A 3 5.70 10.79 9.20
CA SER A 3 4.51 9.97 8.92
C SER A 3 3.38 10.42 9.83
N PHE A 4 2.21 10.67 9.26
CA PHE A 4 1.00 11.01 10.00
C PHE A 4 0.14 9.75 10.14
N THR A 5 -0.15 9.34 11.38
CA THR A 5 -0.87 8.08 11.68
C THR A 5 -2.37 8.29 11.90
N ALA A 6 -2.83 9.54 11.98
CA ALA A 6 -4.23 9.89 12.16
C ALA A 6 -4.53 11.26 11.55
N ALA A 7 -5.81 11.49 11.25
CA ALA A 7 -6.29 12.82 10.91
C ALA A 7 -6.22 13.74 12.12
N GLY A 8 -5.84 15.00 11.88
CA GLY A 8 -5.65 15.99 12.92
C GLY A 8 -4.76 17.12 12.44
N THR A 9 -4.69 18.18 13.25
CA THR A 9 -3.75 19.27 13.01
C THR A 9 -2.47 19.00 13.78
N CYS A 10 -1.37 18.79 13.07
CA CYS A 10 -0.04 18.74 13.65
C CYS A 10 0.59 20.14 13.55
N LEU A 11 1.11 20.67 14.65
CA LEU A 11 1.90 21.89 14.64
C LEU A 11 3.35 21.52 14.35
N LEU A 12 3.92 22.10 13.29
CA LEU A 12 5.35 22.02 13.02
C LEU A 12 6.02 23.26 13.59
N ASP A 13 6.89 23.06 14.57
CA ASP A 13 7.67 24.14 15.18
C ASP A 13 8.98 24.31 14.42
N ALA A 14 9.15 25.46 13.77
CA ALA A 14 10.44 25.91 13.28
C ALA A 14 11.16 26.65 14.43
N ASN A 15 12.26 26.08 14.92
CA ASN A 15 13.09 26.70 15.94
C ASN A 15 14.57 26.73 15.53
N GLN A 16 15.26 27.79 15.94
CA GLN A 16 16.69 27.94 15.75
C GLN A 16 17.32 28.48 17.03
N ALA A 17 18.19 27.68 17.64
CA ALA A 17 18.97 28.11 18.79
C ALA A 17 19.97 29.22 18.40
N GLY A 18 20.18 30.17 19.30
CA GLY A 18 21.15 31.25 19.12
C GLY A 18 22.60 30.77 19.29
N ASN A 19 23.54 31.66 19.02
CA ASN A 19 24.96 31.48 19.28
C ASN A 19 25.58 32.80 19.79
N LEU A 20 26.92 32.87 19.89
CA LEU A 20 27.63 34.04 20.42
C LEU A 20 27.36 35.35 19.66
N ASN A 21 26.98 35.28 18.38
CA ASN A 21 26.81 36.44 17.52
C ASN A 21 25.32 36.73 17.20
N TYR A 22 24.42 35.77 17.42
CA TYR A 22 23.01 35.89 17.05
C TYR A 22 22.10 35.36 18.16
N SER A 23 21.09 36.14 18.53
CA SER A 23 20.03 35.67 19.42
C SER A 23 19.26 34.50 18.80
N ALA A 24 18.66 33.65 19.64
CA ALA A 24 17.79 32.59 19.17
C ALA A 24 16.64 33.16 18.32
N ALA A 25 16.28 32.46 17.25
CA ALA A 25 15.17 32.88 16.41
C ALA A 25 13.84 32.67 17.17
N PRO A 26 12.87 33.58 17.02
CA PRO A 26 11.52 33.32 17.48
C PRO A 26 11.00 32.02 16.89
N GLN A 27 10.38 31.16 17.73
CA GLN A 27 9.74 29.96 17.21
C GLN A 27 8.53 30.34 16.36
N VAL A 28 8.42 29.71 15.20
CA VAL A 28 7.27 29.86 14.31
C VAL A 28 6.58 28.52 14.21
N GLN A 29 5.28 28.48 14.47
CA GLN A 29 4.47 27.27 14.35
C GLN A 29 3.70 27.29 13.03
N GLN A 30 3.78 26.22 12.25
CA GLN A 30 2.97 26.04 11.04
C GLN A 30 1.99 24.87 11.23
N PRO A 31 0.67 25.11 11.21
CA PRO A 31 -0.30 24.03 11.29
C PRO A 31 -0.35 23.25 9.97
N VAL A 32 -0.23 21.93 10.06
CA VAL A 32 -0.48 20.99 8.98
C VAL A 32 -1.75 20.22 9.34
N THR A 33 -2.79 20.37 8.52
CA THR A 33 -4.04 19.65 8.72
C THR A 33 -4.03 18.38 7.87
N VAL A 34 -4.04 17.24 8.55
CA VAL A 34 -4.22 15.91 7.95
C VAL A 34 -5.70 15.59 8.03
N ILE A 35 -6.34 15.43 6.87
CA ILE A 35 -7.74 15.02 6.81
C ILE A 35 -7.84 13.50 6.66
N ALA A 36 -8.85 12.91 7.29
CA ALA A 36 -9.25 11.55 6.97
C ALA A 36 -10.00 11.61 5.63
N GLY A 37 -9.40 11.08 4.58
CA GLY A 37 -9.98 11.11 3.25
C GLY A 37 -9.30 10.14 2.32
N TRP A 38 -10.00 9.78 1.24
CA TRP A 38 -9.39 9.01 0.18
C TRP A 38 -8.38 9.89 -0.56
N MET A 39 -7.17 9.36 -0.75
CA MET A 39 -6.12 9.99 -1.54
C MET A 39 -5.69 9.02 -2.65
N GLN A 40 -5.76 9.47 -3.90
CA GLN A 40 -5.25 8.70 -5.01
C GLN A 40 -3.72 8.68 -4.96
N LEU A 41 -3.13 7.50 -4.77
CA LEU A 41 -1.71 7.31 -5.01
C LEU A 41 -1.43 7.31 -6.51
N ARG A 42 -0.22 7.75 -6.90
CA ARG A 42 0.27 7.68 -8.29
C ARG A 42 1.60 6.92 -8.36
N PRO A 43 1.63 5.61 -8.06
CA PRO A 43 2.85 4.82 -8.21
C PRO A 43 3.32 4.79 -9.67
N ALA A 44 4.63 4.77 -9.90
CA ALA A 44 5.19 4.70 -11.25
C ALA A 44 4.83 3.38 -11.95
N THR A 45 4.71 2.30 -11.18
CA THR A 45 4.24 0.99 -11.63
C THR A 45 2.91 0.69 -10.98
N SER A 46 1.90 0.34 -11.78
CA SER A 46 0.57 -0.04 -11.32
C SER A 46 -0.10 -1.01 -12.30
N PRO A 47 -1.06 -1.84 -11.83
CA PRO A 47 -1.87 -2.64 -12.72
C PRO A 47 -2.59 -1.75 -13.74
N SER A 48 -2.81 -2.27 -14.94
CA SER A 48 -3.71 -1.65 -15.91
C SER A 48 -5.11 -1.45 -15.32
N ALA A 49 -5.85 -0.49 -15.90
CA ALA A 49 -7.27 -0.31 -15.60
C ALA A 49 -8.01 -1.65 -15.77
N ARG A 50 -8.79 -2.03 -14.76
CA ARG A 50 -9.48 -3.31 -14.69
C ARG A 50 -10.73 -3.25 -13.81
N ALA A 51 -11.69 -4.10 -14.12
CA ALA A 51 -12.89 -4.35 -13.32
C ALA A 51 -12.88 -5.79 -12.79
N ASP A 52 -13.63 -6.02 -11.69
CA ASP A 52 -13.91 -7.34 -11.12
C ASP A 52 -12.67 -8.19 -10.80
N ALA A 53 -11.54 -7.52 -10.52
CA ALA A 53 -10.34 -8.17 -10.02
C ALA A 53 -10.55 -8.68 -8.59
N SER A 54 -9.92 -9.80 -8.27
CA SER A 54 -9.90 -10.32 -6.90
C SER A 54 -8.81 -9.62 -6.11
N ILE A 55 -9.10 -9.21 -4.88
CA ILE A 55 -8.13 -8.52 -4.01
C ILE A 55 -8.22 -9.05 -2.58
N THR A 56 -7.08 -9.18 -1.91
CA THR A 56 -7.01 -9.54 -0.49
C THR A 56 -5.77 -8.97 0.18
N THR A 57 -5.83 -8.75 1.49
CA THR A 57 -4.65 -8.44 2.31
C THR A 57 -3.97 -9.72 2.77
N LEU A 58 -2.64 -9.80 2.66
CA LEU A 58 -1.84 -10.90 3.19
C LEU A 58 -1.73 -10.80 4.71
N THR A 59 -2.03 -11.90 5.40
CA THR A 59 -2.17 -11.94 6.86
C THR A 59 -1.09 -12.74 7.57
N ALA A 60 -0.14 -13.31 6.83
CA ALA A 60 0.96 -14.11 7.37
C ALA A 60 2.18 -14.09 6.43
N GLY A 61 3.35 -14.42 6.97
CA GLY A 61 4.60 -14.48 6.21
C GLY A 61 5.33 -13.13 6.08
N PRO A 62 6.40 -13.06 5.28
CA PRO A 62 7.22 -11.86 5.13
C PRO A 62 6.47 -10.67 4.52
N ASP A 63 5.42 -10.93 3.74
CA ASP A 63 4.61 -9.91 3.06
C ASP A 63 3.33 -9.56 3.85
N THR A 64 3.32 -9.79 5.18
CA THR A 64 2.15 -9.48 6.02
C THR A 64 1.83 -7.99 5.96
N GLY A 65 0.57 -7.66 5.63
CA GLY A 65 0.09 -6.29 5.44
C GLY A 65 0.06 -5.84 3.98
N ASP A 66 0.74 -6.55 3.07
CA ASP A 66 0.67 -6.28 1.65
C ASP A 66 -0.68 -6.69 1.06
N VAL A 67 -1.05 -6.08 -0.06
CA VAL A 67 -2.29 -6.36 -0.77
C VAL A 67 -1.98 -7.14 -2.05
N MET A 68 -2.59 -8.31 -2.21
CA MET A 68 -2.51 -9.09 -3.43
C MET A 68 -3.74 -8.83 -4.31
N LEU A 69 -3.50 -8.59 -5.60
CA LEU A 69 -4.51 -8.48 -6.64
C LEU A 69 -4.28 -9.58 -7.68
N PHE A 70 -5.36 -10.20 -8.14
CA PHE A 70 -5.32 -11.15 -9.26
C PHE A 70 -6.42 -10.85 -10.27
N GLY A 71 -6.04 -10.87 -11.55
CA GLY A 71 -6.95 -10.94 -12.68
C GLY A 71 -7.90 -9.75 -12.82
N GLY A 72 -9.16 -10.05 -13.17
CA GLY A 72 -10.16 -9.06 -13.60
C GLY A 72 -10.33 -9.04 -15.12
N SER A 73 -11.03 -8.01 -15.61
CA SER A 73 -11.21 -7.75 -17.05
C SER A 73 -10.76 -6.35 -17.43
N ASP A 74 -10.21 -6.21 -18.63
CA ASP A 74 -9.94 -4.92 -19.26
C ASP A 74 -11.06 -4.52 -20.26
N ASP A 75 -10.92 -3.33 -20.83
CA ASP A 75 -11.84 -2.77 -21.83
C ASP A 75 -11.79 -3.49 -23.19
N ARG A 76 -10.84 -4.42 -23.38
CA ARG A 76 -10.66 -5.21 -24.61
C ARG A 76 -11.25 -6.61 -24.49
N SER A 77 -12.11 -6.84 -23.49
CA SER A 77 -12.71 -8.16 -23.18
C SER A 77 -11.67 -9.23 -22.81
N GLY A 78 -10.45 -8.81 -22.44
CA GLY A 78 -9.39 -9.73 -22.03
C GLY A 78 -9.54 -10.08 -20.55
N TYR A 79 -9.66 -11.38 -20.25
CA TYR A 79 -9.47 -11.85 -18.88
C TYR A 79 -7.99 -11.76 -18.53
N LEU A 80 -7.70 -11.03 -17.47
CA LEU A 80 -6.34 -10.84 -17.00
C LEU A 80 -5.95 -12.00 -16.09
N ALA A 81 -4.72 -12.48 -16.25
CA ALA A 81 -4.14 -13.58 -15.47
C ALA A 81 -2.93 -13.14 -14.64
N ASP A 82 -2.68 -11.83 -14.58
CA ASP A 82 -1.57 -11.24 -13.85
C ASP A 82 -1.85 -11.18 -12.34
N THR A 83 -0.76 -11.33 -11.59
CA THR A 83 -0.75 -11.19 -10.13
C THR A 83 0.06 -9.97 -9.77
N TRP A 84 -0.48 -9.14 -8.89
CA TRP A 84 0.16 -7.93 -8.41
C TRP A 84 0.19 -7.91 -6.88
N VAL A 85 1.25 -7.35 -6.31
CA VAL A 85 1.37 -7.09 -4.86
C VAL A 85 1.62 -5.60 -4.62
N PHE A 86 0.92 -5.04 -3.65
CA PHE A 86 1.07 -3.65 -3.20
C PHE A 86 1.56 -3.61 -1.75
N ASN A 87 2.69 -2.95 -1.53
CA ASN A 87 3.36 -2.88 -0.23
C ASN A 87 3.03 -1.63 0.61
N GLY A 88 1.93 -0.95 0.28
CA GLY A 88 1.57 0.35 0.89
C GLY A 88 2.09 1.57 0.14
N SER A 89 2.99 1.42 -0.85
CA SER A 89 3.51 2.55 -1.65
C SER A 89 3.60 2.27 -3.15
N THR A 90 3.95 1.06 -3.56
CA THR A 90 4.09 0.71 -4.99
C THR A 90 3.52 -0.67 -5.30
N TRP A 91 3.14 -0.87 -6.56
CA TRP A 91 2.75 -2.18 -7.08
C TRP A 91 3.94 -2.88 -7.73
N THR A 92 4.03 -4.19 -7.54
CA THR A 92 4.97 -5.09 -8.21
C THR A 92 4.19 -6.21 -8.89
N GLN A 93 4.42 -6.43 -10.18
CA GLN A 93 3.86 -7.58 -10.88
C GLN A 93 4.67 -8.82 -10.53
N LEU A 94 4.00 -9.88 -10.10
CA LEU A 94 4.60 -11.17 -9.88
C LEU A 94 4.50 -12.04 -11.14
N SER A 95 5.48 -12.92 -11.32
CA SER A 95 5.48 -13.93 -12.38
C SER A 95 5.63 -15.35 -11.82
N PRO A 96 4.60 -15.89 -11.13
CA PRO A 96 4.64 -17.25 -10.62
C PRO A 96 4.73 -18.28 -11.76
N SER A 97 5.46 -19.38 -11.54
CA SER A 97 5.56 -20.48 -12.52
C SER A 97 4.24 -21.21 -12.75
N THR A 98 3.36 -21.20 -11.75
CA THR A 98 2.00 -21.74 -11.82
C THR A 98 1.03 -20.66 -11.38
N SER A 99 0.13 -20.27 -12.28
CA SER A 99 -0.93 -19.32 -11.99
C SER A 99 -2.24 -19.85 -12.56
N PRO A 100 -3.40 -19.54 -11.94
CA PRO A 100 -4.65 -19.94 -12.53
C PRO A 100 -4.94 -19.09 -13.79
N PRO A 101 -5.78 -19.58 -14.71
CA PRO A 101 -6.13 -18.83 -15.92
C PRO A 101 -6.77 -17.47 -15.61
N GLY A 102 -6.75 -16.59 -16.61
CA GLY A 102 -7.39 -15.30 -16.52
C GLY A 102 -8.87 -15.44 -16.21
N ARG A 103 -9.34 -14.71 -15.19
CA ARG A 103 -10.71 -14.75 -14.69
C ARG A 103 -11.08 -13.45 -14.00
N LEU A 104 -12.38 -13.22 -13.86
CA LEU A 104 -12.95 -12.09 -13.12
C LEU A 104 -14.00 -12.59 -12.12
N GLY A 105 -14.30 -11.77 -11.12
CA GLY A 105 -15.32 -12.09 -10.10
C GLY A 105 -14.95 -13.27 -9.20
N ALA A 106 -13.68 -13.69 -9.18
CA ALA A 106 -13.23 -14.75 -8.29
C ALA A 106 -13.15 -14.24 -6.84
N SER A 107 -13.37 -15.12 -5.88
CA SER A 107 -13.16 -14.84 -4.46
C SER A 107 -11.74 -15.23 -4.04
N MET A 108 -11.15 -14.46 -3.14
CA MET A 108 -9.88 -14.77 -2.49
C MET A 108 -10.07 -14.77 -0.98
N ALA A 109 -9.40 -15.70 -0.31
CA ALA A 109 -9.31 -15.77 1.14
C ALA A 109 -7.85 -16.01 1.52
N THR A 110 -7.43 -15.43 2.64
CA THR A 110 -6.11 -15.72 3.21
C THR A 110 -6.24 -16.67 4.38
N LEU A 111 -5.26 -17.55 4.50
CA LEU A 111 -5.07 -18.35 5.70
C LEU A 111 -4.07 -17.61 6.57
N THR A 112 -4.47 -17.23 7.79
CA THR A 112 -3.49 -17.04 8.87
C THR A 112 -2.84 -18.40 9.09
N ALA A 113 -1.51 -18.50 8.96
CA ALA A 113 -0.80 -19.75 9.16
C ALA A 113 -1.34 -20.47 10.40
N GLY A 114 -1.98 -21.63 10.18
CA GLY A 114 -2.35 -22.52 11.27
C GLY A 114 -1.08 -23.13 11.89
N PRO A 115 -1.21 -23.87 13.01
CA PRO A 115 -0.08 -24.56 13.63
C PRO A 115 0.64 -25.55 12.71
N ASP A 116 0.10 -25.85 11.53
CA ASP A 116 0.56 -26.92 10.64
C ASP A 116 1.29 -26.40 9.37
N ALA A 117 1.69 -25.13 9.32
CA ALA A 117 2.44 -24.55 8.18
C ALA A 117 3.87 -25.11 7.99
N GLY A 118 4.17 -26.26 8.60
CA GLY A 118 5.44 -26.98 8.51
C GLY A 118 5.33 -28.41 8.00
N ASP A 119 4.16 -28.91 7.61
CA ASP A 119 4.03 -30.27 7.09
C ASP A 119 3.56 -30.27 5.63
N VAL A 120 4.53 -30.40 4.72
CA VAL A 120 4.30 -30.76 3.32
C VAL A 120 4.89 -32.15 3.15
N VAL A 121 4.02 -33.13 2.93
CA VAL A 121 4.36 -34.41 2.28
C VAL A 121 4.61 -34.14 0.79
#